data_AF-A0A940AQ34-F1
#
_entry.id   AF-A0A940AQ34-F1
#
_cell.length_a   1.000
_cell.length_b   1.000
_cell.length_c   1.000
_cell.angle_alpha   90.00
_cell.angle_beta   90.00
_cell.angle_gamma   90.00
#
_symmetry.space_group_name_H-M   'P 1'
#
loop_
_entity.id
_entity.type
_entity.pdbx_description
1 polymer ?
#
loop_
_entity_poly.entity_id
_entity_poly.type
_entity_poly.pdbx_seq_one_letter_code
_entity_poly.pdbx_strand_id
1 'polypeptide(L)'
;MKGTLLTPELLVQNIKPIIEACNLWQDKLLTAVVVANPTAGGFTQKKKSVQNECVLKNVAEKAVAAVANGKKTEVKDIILYKTEYAGHATKIVEGLLKEAAESGKDYLIITAGGDGTHLEVQTALLKAAFADEAAKKIVNDKMTVLRLPFGTGNDGSDGRELAETLERLTKPAHFALQKAVKVWYEGEHPNGESKRKVDTYDSLDVLPPWYAFNIASIGIDAFITYMTNRTKGVMPGDFYQMWVYLACVVYGTKFPSKQM
;
A
#
# COMPACT_ATOMS: atom_id res chain seq x y z
N MET A 1 10.91 25.28 12.52
CA MET A 1 10.16 25.61 11.29
C MET A 1 8.68 25.34 11.52
N LYS A 2 7.79 26.32 11.30
CA LYS A 2 6.35 26.06 11.18
C LYS A 2 6.11 25.45 9.80
N GLY A 3 6.33 24.15 9.66
CA GLY A 3 6.03 23.42 8.42
C GLY A 3 4.53 23.18 8.31
N THR A 4 3.98 23.38 7.11
CA THR A 4 2.62 22.95 6.77
C THR A 4 2.58 21.41 6.78
N LEU A 5 1.45 20.81 7.14
CA LEU A 5 1.31 19.36 7.00
C LEU A 5 1.22 19.01 5.51
N LEU A 6 1.92 17.95 5.11
CA LEU A 6 1.74 17.34 3.79
C LEU A 6 0.29 16.90 3.65
N THR A 7 -0.36 17.34 2.58
CA THR A 7 -1.69 16.87 2.18
C THR A 7 -1.58 15.93 0.96
N PRO A 8 -2.60 15.11 0.67
CA PRO A 8 -2.65 14.31 -0.56
C PRO A 8 -2.48 15.16 -1.84
N GLU A 9 -3.02 16.37 -1.85
CA GLU A 9 -2.90 17.31 -2.97
C GLU A 9 -1.45 17.80 -3.13
N LEU A 10 -0.78 18.15 -2.03
CA LEU A 10 0.64 18.51 -2.05
C LEU A 10 1.52 17.33 -2.45
N LEU A 11 1.16 16.10 -2.07
CA LEU A 11 1.85 14.90 -2.54
C LEU A 11 1.78 14.80 -4.07
N VAL A 12 0.59 14.93 -4.65
CA VAL A 12 0.39 14.90 -6.11
C VAL A 12 1.19 15.99 -6.82
N GLN A 13 1.17 17.22 -6.29
CA GLN A 13 1.92 18.34 -6.84
C GLN A 13 3.44 18.05 -6.90
N ASN A 14 3.99 17.50 -5.82
CA ASN A 14 5.44 17.25 -5.74
C ASN A 14 5.88 15.95 -6.40
N ILE A 15 5.01 14.95 -6.54
CA ILE A 15 5.38 13.67 -7.16
C ILE A 15 5.36 13.73 -8.69
N LYS A 16 4.54 14.60 -9.28
CA LYS A 16 4.47 14.80 -10.74
C LYS A 16 5.85 15.01 -11.40
N PRO A 17 6.67 16.00 -11.00
CA PRO A 17 7.98 16.20 -11.60
C PRO A 17 8.92 14.99 -11.42
N ILE A 18 8.74 14.21 -10.35
CA ILE A 18 9.53 13.00 -10.09
C ILE A 18 9.19 11.89 -11.07
N ILE A 19 7.89 11.66 -11.34
CA ILE A 19 7.41 10.67 -12.32
C ILE A 19 7.86 11.08 -13.73
N GLU A 20 7.76 12.36 -14.04
CA GLU A 20 8.16 12.91 -15.33
C GLU A 20 9.66 12.74 -15.63
N ALA A 21 10.49 12.67 -14.58
CA ALA A 21 11.93 12.37 -14.70
C ALA A 21 12.27 10.88 -14.79
N CYS A 22 11.28 9.99 -14.63
CA CYS A 22 11.50 8.56 -14.69
C CYS A 22 11.50 8.06 -16.14
N ASN A 23 12.57 7.40 -16.58
CA ASN A 23 12.69 6.91 -17.96
C ASN A 23 11.97 5.57 -18.21
N LEU A 24 11.37 4.94 -17.20
CA LEU A 24 10.70 3.64 -17.33
C LEU A 24 9.52 3.64 -18.32
N TRP A 25 8.88 4.79 -18.49
CA TRP A 25 7.74 4.98 -19.39
C TRP A 25 8.05 5.95 -20.53
N GLN A 26 9.33 6.10 -20.88
CA GLN A 26 9.69 6.90 -22.03
C GLN A 26 8.97 6.36 -23.27
N ASP A 27 8.40 7.27 -24.07
CA ASP A 27 7.66 6.96 -25.30
C ASP A 27 6.35 6.17 -25.06
N LYS A 28 5.85 6.12 -23.82
CA LYS A 28 4.54 5.53 -23.47
C LYS A 28 3.55 6.58 -23.00
N LEU A 29 2.26 6.32 -23.21
CA LEU A 29 1.17 7.10 -22.63
C LEU A 29 0.92 6.66 -21.18
N LEU A 30 1.40 7.45 -20.22
CA LEU A 30 1.30 7.15 -18.80
C LEU A 30 0.15 7.92 -18.13
N THR A 31 -0.69 7.20 -17.38
CA THR A 31 -1.59 7.77 -16.37
C THR A 31 -1.08 7.41 -14.99
N ALA A 32 -0.80 8.41 -14.16
CA ALA A 32 -0.45 8.20 -12.75
C ALA A 32 -1.70 8.29 -11.88
N VAL A 33 -1.87 7.36 -10.95
CA VAL A 33 -2.99 7.33 -10.02
C VAL A 33 -2.48 7.28 -8.60
N VAL A 34 -2.76 8.31 -7.81
CA VAL A 34 -2.40 8.37 -6.40
C VAL A 34 -3.59 7.92 -5.57
N VAL A 35 -3.46 6.80 -4.86
CA VAL A 35 -4.43 6.31 -3.87
C VAL A 35 -3.91 6.67 -2.49
N ALA A 36 -4.42 7.76 -1.93
CA ALA A 36 -3.99 8.29 -0.64
C ALA A 36 -4.99 7.94 0.45
N ASN A 37 -4.49 7.43 1.58
CA ASN A 37 -5.27 7.34 2.81
C ASN A 37 -5.00 8.59 3.66
N PRO A 38 -5.93 9.57 3.74
CA PRO A 38 -5.70 10.83 4.44
C PRO A 38 -5.47 10.65 5.95
N THR A 39 -5.88 9.51 6.51
CA THR A 39 -5.69 9.19 7.93
C THR A 39 -4.33 8.57 8.24
N ALA A 40 -3.55 8.22 7.21
CA ALA A 40 -2.24 7.58 7.38
C ALA A 40 -1.23 8.51 8.07
N GLY A 41 -0.30 7.91 8.82
CA GLY A 41 0.66 8.63 9.66
C GLY A 41 1.54 9.63 8.88
N GLY A 42 1.82 9.37 7.61
CA GLY A 42 2.56 10.25 6.71
C GLY A 42 1.85 11.56 6.40
N PHE A 43 0.53 11.65 6.62
CA PHE A 43 -0.23 12.90 6.52
C PHE A 43 -0.59 13.47 7.89
N THR A 44 -0.94 12.61 8.86
CA THR A 44 -1.50 13.03 10.16
C THR A 44 -0.45 13.27 11.24
N GLN A 45 0.67 12.54 11.26
CA GLN A 45 1.72 12.73 12.26
C GLN A 45 2.62 13.88 11.86
N LYS A 46 2.53 15.00 12.58
CA LYS A 46 3.21 16.26 12.25
C LYS A 46 4.70 16.10 11.90
N LYS A 47 5.47 15.36 12.71
CA LYS A 47 6.90 15.17 12.46
C LYS A 47 7.15 14.46 11.12
N LYS A 48 6.46 13.33 10.88
CA LYS A 48 6.59 12.53 9.66
C LYS A 48 6.08 13.27 8.43
N SER A 49 4.96 13.97 8.57
CA SER A 49 4.34 14.77 7.52
C SER A 49 5.24 15.90 7.04
N VAL A 50 5.82 16.70 7.95
CA VAL A 50 6.78 17.77 7.59
C VAL A 50 8.07 17.19 6.99
N GLN A 51 8.58 16.08 7.53
CA GLN A 51 9.75 15.42 6.97
C GLN A 51 9.50 14.92 5.54
N ASN A 52 8.37 14.26 5.31
CA ASN A 52 7.98 13.76 3.99
C ASN A 52 7.79 14.90 2.98
N GLU A 53 7.17 16.02 3.39
CA GLU A 53 7.04 17.21 2.55
C GLU A 53 8.42 17.75 2.11
N CYS A 54 9.36 17.86 3.05
CA CYS A 54 10.72 18.31 2.75
C CYS A 54 11.45 17.37 1.79
N VAL A 55 11.35 16.05 2.02
CA VAL A 55 11.92 15.04 1.12
C VAL A 55 11.32 15.15 -0.27
N LEU A 56 9.99 15.23 -0.39
CA LEU A 56 9.29 15.34 -1.68
C LEU A 56 9.73 16.58 -2.46
N LYS A 57 9.76 17.75 -1.82
CA LYS A 57 10.22 19.00 -2.46
C LYS A 57 11.66 18.89 -2.95
N ASN A 58 12.55 18.41 -2.10
CA ASN A 58 13.97 18.27 -2.45
C ASN A 58 14.18 17.30 -3.63
N VAL A 59 13.44 16.18 -3.67
CA VAL A 59 13.53 15.22 -4.79
C VAL A 59 12.89 15.79 -6.05
N ALA A 60 11.76 16.48 -5.93
CA ALA A 60 11.08 17.16 -7.04
C ALA A 60 11.97 18.21 -7.70
N GLU A 61 12.62 19.06 -6.92
CA GLU A 61 13.56 20.09 -7.41
C GLU A 61 14.73 19.46 -8.18
N LYS A 62 15.30 18.37 -7.64
CA LYS A 62 16.36 17.61 -8.32
C LYS A 62 15.87 16.96 -9.62
N ALA A 63 14.65 16.42 -9.62
CA ALA A 63 14.04 15.79 -10.78
C ALA A 63 13.83 16.82 -11.91
N VAL A 64 13.31 18.02 -11.59
CA VAL A 64 13.17 19.13 -12.54
C VAL A 64 14.53 19.52 -13.14
N ALA A 65 15.56 19.65 -12.31
CA ALA A 65 16.90 19.98 -12.78
C ALA A 65 17.49 18.90 -13.70
N ALA A 66 17.22 17.62 -13.42
CA ALA A 66 17.72 16.50 -14.22
C ALA A 66 17.09 16.42 -15.62
N VAL A 67 15.81 16.76 -15.75
CA VAL A 67 15.10 16.72 -17.05
C VAL A 67 15.21 17.99 -17.88
N ALA A 68 15.77 19.08 -17.33
CA ALA A 68 15.86 20.37 -18.03
C ALA A 68 16.52 20.28 -19.42
N ASN A 69 17.42 19.30 -19.61
CA ASN A 69 18.09 19.03 -20.89
C ASN A 69 17.89 17.57 -21.37
N GLY A 70 17.00 16.82 -20.73
CA GLY A 70 16.79 15.39 -20.96
C GLY A 70 15.46 15.07 -21.63
N LYS A 71 15.28 13.82 -22.05
CA LYS A 71 13.96 13.30 -22.41
C LYS A 71 13.11 13.17 -21.14
N LYS A 72 11.83 13.48 -21.28
CA LYS A 72 10.85 13.48 -20.20
C LYS A 72 9.78 12.42 -20.49
N THR A 73 9.32 11.72 -19.47
CA THR A 73 8.12 10.88 -19.60
C THR A 73 6.88 11.77 -19.68
N GLU A 74 6.04 11.53 -20.69
CA GLU A 74 4.78 12.24 -20.86
C GLU A 74 3.71 11.66 -19.93
N VAL A 75 3.44 12.36 -18.82
CA VAL A 75 2.36 12.04 -17.90
C VAL A 75 1.09 12.73 -18.38
N LYS A 76 0.17 11.97 -18.98
CA LYS A 76 -1.08 12.52 -19.54
C LYS A 76 -2.01 13.02 -18.45
N ASP A 77 -2.22 12.18 -17.44
CA ASP A 77 -3.13 12.42 -16.34
C ASP A 77 -2.46 12.03 -15.02
N ILE A 78 -2.69 12.83 -13.97
CA ILE A 78 -2.41 12.43 -12.59
C ILE A 78 -3.71 12.54 -11.77
N ILE A 79 -4.23 11.39 -11.36
CA ILE A 79 -5.54 11.28 -10.70
C ILE A 79 -5.32 11.02 -9.22
N LEU A 80 -6.02 11.78 -8.37
CA LEU A 80 -5.99 11.60 -6.92
C LEU A 80 -7.28 10.97 -6.43
N TYR A 81 -7.16 9.81 -5.78
CA TYR A 81 -8.23 9.22 -4.99
C TYR A 81 -7.87 9.26 -3.51
N LYS A 82 -8.79 9.75 -2.69
CA LYS A 82 -8.70 9.72 -1.24
C LYS A 82 -9.57 8.58 -0.72
N THR A 83 -8.98 7.63 -0.01
CA THR A 83 -9.73 6.54 0.60
C THR A 83 -10.50 7.06 1.81
N GLU A 84 -11.69 6.53 2.03
CA GLU A 84 -12.62 6.99 3.07
C GLU A 84 -12.91 5.91 4.11
N TYR A 85 -12.79 4.65 3.73
CA TYR A 85 -13.08 3.48 4.55
C TYR A 85 -12.22 2.28 4.09
N ALA A 86 -12.15 1.24 4.93
CA ALA A 86 -11.43 0.01 4.60
C ALA A 86 -12.07 -0.71 3.40
N GLY A 87 -11.26 -1.12 2.43
CA GLY A 87 -11.72 -1.70 1.16
C GLY A 87 -12.01 -0.66 0.06
N HIS A 88 -11.94 0.64 0.34
CA HIS A 88 -12.14 1.66 -0.69
C HIS A 88 -11.00 1.64 -1.73
N ALA A 89 -9.75 1.33 -1.34
CA ALA A 89 -8.65 1.24 -2.32
C ALA A 89 -8.87 0.08 -3.31
N THR A 90 -9.46 -1.02 -2.86
CA THR A 90 -9.90 -2.12 -3.75
C THR A 90 -10.87 -1.62 -4.81
N LYS A 91 -11.89 -0.84 -4.41
CA LYS A 91 -12.91 -0.31 -5.35
C LYS A 91 -12.33 0.66 -6.37
N ILE A 92 -11.37 1.48 -5.97
CA ILE A 92 -10.65 2.36 -6.88
C ILE A 92 -9.91 1.53 -7.94
N VAL A 93 -9.16 0.51 -7.54
CA VAL A 93 -8.37 -0.33 -8.45
C VAL A 93 -9.27 -1.16 -9.38
N GLU A 94 -10.38 -1.69 -8.89
CA GLU A 94 -11.38 -2.38 -9.71
C GLU A 94 -11.93 -1.47 -10.83
N GLY A 95 -12.10 -0.16 -10.57
CA GLY A 95 -12.46 0.83 -11.58
C GLY A 95 -11.35 1.05 -12.61
N LEU A 96 -10.11 1.24 -12.15
CA LEU A 96 -8.95 1.45 -13.02
C LEU A 96 -8.68 0.28 -13.97
N LEU A 97 -8.88 -0.96 -13.50
CA LEU A 97 -8.73 -2.16 -14.33
C LEU A 97 -9.67 -2.15 -15.54
N LYS A 98 -10.91 -1.67 -15.36
CA LYS A 98 -11.88 -1.53 -16.46
C LYS A 98 -11.43 -0.48 -17.45
N GLU A 99 -10.99 0.69 -16.97
CA GLU A 99 -10.47 1.75 -17.83
C GLU A 99 -9.22 1.32 -18.62
N ALA A 100 -8.31 0.58 -17.97
CA ALA A 100 -7.09 0.12 -18.61
C ALA A 100 -7.32 -0.94 -19.70
N ALA A 101 -8.39 -1.73 -19.58
CA ALA A 101 -8.78 -2.67 -20.62
C ALA A 101 -9.15 -1.98 -21.95
N GLU A 102 -9.59 -0.71 -21.89
CA GLU A 102 -10.11 0.04 -23.03
C GLU A 102 -9.14 1.12 -23.53
N SER A 103 -8.28 1.65 -22.66
CA SER A 103 -7.52 2.88 -22.96
C SER A 103 -6.18 2.65 -23.69
N GLY A 104 -5.60 1.45 -23.60
CA GLY A 104 -4.26 1.14 -24.11
C GLY A 104 -3.10 1.82 -23.36
N LYS A 105 -3.41 2.65 -22.36
CA LYS A 105 -2.43 3.40 -21.55
C LYS A 105 -1.70 2.49 -20.57
N ASP A 106 -0.51 2.91 -20.15
CA ASP A 106 0.17 2.35 -18.98
C ASP A 106 -0.26 3.14 -17.73
N TYR A 107 -0.34 2.45 -16.60
CA TYR A 107 -0.80 3.00 -15.33
C TYR A 107 0.25 2.83 -14.25
N LEU A 108 0.57 3.92 -13.56
CA LEU A 108 1.38 3.92 -12.34
C LEU A 108 0.47 4.20 -11.15
N ILE A 109 0.18 3.18 -10.34
CA ILE A 109 -0.61 3.27 -9.12
C ILE A 109 0.33 3.55 -7.94
N ILE A 110 0.24 4.74 -7.37
CA ILE A 110 1.03 5.18 -6.24
C ILE A 110 0.15 5.13 -5.00
N THR A 111 0.48 4.26 -4.06
CA THR A 111 -0.26 4.15 -2.80
C THR A 111 0.43 4.97 -1.72
N ALA A 112 -0.30 5.88 -1.09
CA ALA A 112 0.14 6.69 0.04
C ALA A 112 -0.69 6.35 1.27
N GLY A 113 -0.39 5.20 1.87
CA GLY A 113 -1.07 4.67 3.04
C GLY A 113 -0.11 3.84 3.88
N GLY A 114 -0.66 2.97 4.74
CA GLY A 114 0.12 1.92 5.38
C GLY A 114 -0.09 0.55 4.71
N ASP A 115 0.42 -0.49 5.37
CA ASP A 115 0.38 -1.87 4.83
C ASP A 115 -1.03 -2.33 4.43
N GLY A 116 -2.08 -1.92 5.15
CA GLY A 116 -3.47 -2.23 4.78
C GLY A 116 -3.89 -1.65 3.43
N THR A 117 -3.54 -0.38 3.15
CA THR A 117 -3.83 0.25 1.85
C THR A 117 -3.04 -0.41 0.73
N HIS A 118 -1.77 -0.74 0.97
CA HIS A 118 -0.95 -1.47 0.01
C HIS A 118 -1.53 -2.86 -0.28
N LEU A 119 -2.01 -3.55 0.76
CA LEU A 119 -2.59 -4.88 0.65
C LEU A 119 -3.90 -4.88 -0.14
N GLU A 120 -4.78 -3.91 0.08
CA GLU A 120 -6.02 -3.74 -0.69
C GLU A 120 -5.74 -3.64 -2.19
N VAL A 121 -4.83 -2.74 -2.59
CA VAL A 121 -4.46 -2.51 -3.99
C VAL A 121 -3.85 -3.76 -4.61
N GLN A 122 -2.85 -4.36 -3.95
CA GLN A 122 -2.17 -5.54 -4.48
C GLN A 122 -3.10 -6.76 -4.59
N THR A 123 -4.00 -6.95 -3.61
CA THR A 123 -4.97 -8.06 -3.62
C THR A 123 -5.98 -7.90 -4.75
N ALA A 124 -6.47 -6.69 -5.00
CA ALA A 124 -7.36 -6.39 -6.11
C ALA A 124 -6.73 -6.75 -7.46
N LEU A 125 -5.48 -6.31 -7.69
CA LEU A 125 -4.72 -6.62 -8.90
C LEU A 125 -4.48 -8.13 -9.06
N LEU A 126 -4.07 -8.82 -7.98
CA LEU A 126 -3.80 -10.25 -8.03
C LEU A 126 -5.06 -11.05 -8.35
N LYS A 127 -6.20 -10.72 -7.74
CA LYS A 127 -7.47 -11.37 -8.03
C LYS A 127 -7.91 -11.15 -9.47
N ALA A 128 -7.75 -9.93 -9.99
CA ALA A 128 -8.03 -9.65 -11.40
C ALA A 128 -7.11 -10.49 -12.31
N ALA A 129 -5.83 -10.61 -11.99
CA ALA A 129 -4.90 -11.44 -12.74
C ALA A 129 -5.20 -12.94 -12.69
N PHE A 130 -5.96 -13.41 -11.70
CA PHE A 130 -6.44 -14.79 -11.62
C PHE A 130 -7.82 -15.00 -12.22
N ALA A 131 -8.53 -13.94 -12.61
CA ALA A 131 -9.87 -14.05 -13.18
C ALA A 131 -9.83 -14.65 -14.59
N ASP A 132 -8.97 -14.11 -15.47
CA ASP A 132 -8.75 -14.60 -16.82
C ASP A 132 -7.40 -14.10 -17.41
N GLU A 133 -7.00 -14.66 -18.56
CA GLU A 133 -5.71 -14.32 -19.20
C GLU A 133 -5.65 -12.89 -19.76
N ALA A 134 -6.79 -12.30 -20.15
CA ALA A 134 -6.81 -10.92 -20.65
C ALA A 134 -6.57 -9.93 -19.49
N ALA A 135 -7.26 -10.12 -18.36
CA ALA A 135 -7.05 -9.36 -17.14
C ALA A 135 -5.63 -9.52 -16.60
N LYS A 136 -5.09 -10.75 -16.62
CA LYS A 136 -3.69 -11.02 -16.26
C LYS A 136 -2.69 -10.24 -17.12
N LYS A 137 -2.92 -10.18 -18.43
CA LYS A 137 -2.09 -9.39 -19.34
C LYS A 137 -2.15 -7.90 -19.01
N ILE A 138 -3.34 -7.37 -18.74
CA ILE A 138 -3.49 -5.97 -18.32
C ILE A 138 -2.71 -5.72 -17.02
N VAL A 139 -2.86 -6.57 -16.01
CA VAL A 139 -2.16 -6.40 -14.73
C VAL A 139 -0.64 -6.46 -14.91
N ASN A 140 -0.12 -7.44 -15.64
CA ASN A 140 1.33 -7.63 -15.79
C ASN A 140 1.99 -6.59 -16.70
N ASP A 141 1.32 -6.18 -17.79
CA ASP A 141 1.95 -5.37 -18.84
C ASP A 141 1.62 -3.88 -18.69
N LYS A 142 0.50 -3.53 -18.05
CA LYS A 142 -0.03 -2.16 -18.00
C LYS A 142 -0.12 -1.55 -16.62
N MET A 143 -0.09 -2.35 -15.55
CA MET A 143 -0.21 -1.85 -14.18
C MET A 143 1.13 -1.93 -13.45
N THR A 144 1.62 -0.80 -12.95
CA THR A 144 2.77 -0.74 -12.04
C THR A 144 2.33 -0.16 -10.70
N VAL A 145 2.78 -0.74 -9.59
CA VAL A 145 2.47 -0.23 -8.25
C VAL A 145 3.74 0.33 -7.61
N LEU A 146 3.62 1.51 -6.98
CA LEU A 146 4.64 2.11 -6.11
C LEU A 146 4.02 2.39 -4.73
N ARG A 147 4.62 1.84 -3.67
CA ARG A 147 4.10 1.83 -2.30
C ARG A 147 4.90 2.78 -1.44
N LEU A 148 4.33 3.95 -1.16
CA LEU A 148 4.98 4.98 -0.35
C LEU A 148 4.85 4.65 1.16
N PRO A 149 5.90 4.90 1.97
CA PRO A 149 5.96 4.58 3.39
C PRO A 149 5.17 5.56 4.29
N PHE A 150 3.86 5.71 4.05
CA PHE A 150 2.98 6.66 4.74
C PHE A 150 2.26 6.05 5.97
N GLY A 151 2.43 4.76 6.23
CA GLY A 151 1.86 4.06 7.38
C GLY A 151 2.53 4.39 8.71
N THR A 152 2.13 3.67 9.75
CA THR A 152 2.86 3.61 11.02
C THR A 152 3.87 2.46 11.01
N GLY A 153 3.44 1.30 10.50
CA GLY A 153 4.31 0.27 9.92
C GLY A 153 4.36 0.43 8.40
N ASN A 154 5.52 0.18 7.81
CA ASN A 154 5.84 0.41 6.40
C ASN A 154 6.54 -0.83 5.79
N ASP A 155 6.33 -2.00 6.37
CA ASP A 155 7.05 -3.22 5.97
C ASP A 155 6.68 -3.67 4.55
N GLY A 156 5.50 -3.29 4.07
CA GLY A 156 5.02 -3.52 2.72
C GLY A 156 5.33 -2.40 1.72
N SER A 157 6.10 -1.38 2.08
CA SER A 157 6.46 -0.27 1.17
C SER A 157 7.71 -0.60 0.33
N ASP A 158 7.93 0.13 -0.78
CA ASP A 158 9.05 -0.14 -1.71
C ASP A 158 10.41 0.43 -1.26
N GLY A 159 10.42 1.15 -0.14
CA GLY A 159 11.60 1.65 0.56
C GLY A 159 11.24 1.97 2.01
N ARG A 160 12.15 1.79 2.96
CA ARG A 160 11.85 2.02 4.38
C ARG A 160 11.53 3.49 4.64
N GLU A 161 12.27 4.35 3.96
CA GLU A 161 12.11 5.80 3.99
C GLU A 161 11.56 6.33 2.65
N LEU A 162 10.87 7.46 2.69
CA LEU A 162 10.26 8.04 1.50
C LEU A 162 11.29 8.34 0.40
N ALA A 163 12.49 8.79 0.78
CA ALA A 163 13.56 9.04 -0.16
C ALA A 163 13.95 7.76 -0.94
N GLU A 164 14.11 6.63 -0.23
CA GLU A 164 14.45 5.34 -0.85
C GLU A 164 13.37 4.88 -1.84
N THR A 165 12.10 5.10 -1.52
CA THR A 165 11.00 4.79 -2.45
C THR A 165 11.06 5.67 -3.69
N LEU A 166 11.29 6.98 -3.53
CA LEU A 166 11.37 7.92 -4.66
C LEU A 166 12.62 7.71 -5.53
N GLU A 167 13.68 7.11 -4.98
CA GLU A 167 14.84 6.69 -5.77
C GLU A 167 14.48 5.69 -6.87
N ARG A 168 13.40 4.90 -6.70
CA ARG A 168 12.88 3.99 -7.74
C ARG A 168 12.41 4.72 -9.01
N LEU A 169 12.10 6.01 -8.90
CA LEU A 169 11.67 6.84 -10.03
C LEU A 169 12.81 7.72 -10.58
N THR A 170 13.89 7.93 -9.82
CA THR A 170 14.94 8.89 -10.19
C THR A 170 16.28 8.24 -10.50
N LYS A 171 16.51 7.00 -10.07
CA LYS A 171 17.69 6.19 -10.40
C LYS A 171 17.34 5.12 -11.43
N PRO A 172 18.33 4.51 -12.10
CA PRO A 172 18.09 3.36 -12.96
C PRO A 172 17.29 2.26 -12.24
N ALA A 173 16.16 1.88 -12.83
CA ALA A 173 15.22 0.91 -12.29
C ALA A 173 14.70 0.01 -13.42
N HIS A 174 13.98 -1.06 -13.05
CA HIS A 174 13.29 -1.94 -13.98
C HIS A 174 11.98 -2.42 -13.36
N PHE A 175 11.04 -2.84 -14.21
CA PHE A 175 9.81 -3.49 -13.77
C PHE A 175 10.10 -4.89 -13.25
N ALA A 176 9.51 -5.26 -12.12
CA ALA A 176 9.61 -6.59 -11.55
C ALA A 176 8.24 -7.07 -11.12
N LEU A 177 7.93 -8.34 -11.44
CA LEU A 177 6.73 -9.00 -10.93
C LEU A 177 6.94 -9.35 -9.46
N GLN A 178 5.98 -8.97 -8.63
CA GLN A 178 5.96 -9.30 -7.22
C GLN A 178 5.16 -10.58 -6.98
N LYS A 179 5.72 -11.49 -6.19
CA LYS A 179 5.02 -12.71 -5.76
C LYS A 179 4.21 -12.45 -4.49
N ALA A 180 3.13 -13.20 -4.34
CA ALA A 180 2.33 -13.23 -3.12
C ALA A 180 2.46 -14.58 -2.42
N VAL A 181 2.44 -14.57 -1.09
CA VAL A 181 2.21 -15.76 -0.27
C VAL A 181 0.71 -16.03 -0.24
N LYS A 182 0.31 -17.21 -0.69
CA LYS A 182 -1.08 -17.68 -0.65
C LYS A 182 -1.30 -18.46 0.65
N VAL A 183 -2.23 -18.01 1.47
CA VAL A 183 -2.52 -18.58 2.79
C VAL A 183 -3.89 -19.26 2.77
N TRP A 184 -3.92 -20.48 3.28
CA TRP A 184 -5.14 -21.27 3.49
C TRP A 184 -5.16 -21.76 4.94
N TYR A 185 -6.35 -21.98 5.48
CA TYR A 185 -6.45 -22.83 6.67
C TYR A 185 -6.64 -24.29 6.21
N GLU A 186 -6.16 -25.22 7.03
CA GLU A 186 -6.36 -26.66 6.85
C GLU A 186 -7.65 -27.10 7.57
N GLY A 187 -8.48 -27.92 6.92
CA GLY A 187 -9.71 -28.48 7.48
C GLY A 187 -11.00 -27.93 6.86
N GLU A 188 -12.16 -28.29 7.44
CA GLU A 188 -13.45 -27.71 7.06
C GLU A 188 -13.57 -26.28 7.58
N HIS A 189 -14.30 -25.43 6.85
CA HIS A 189 -14.55 -24.07 7.32
C HIS A 189 -15.16 -24.12 8.72
N PRO A 190 -14.64 -23.35 9.68
CA PRO A 190 -15.22 -23.33 11.01
C PRO A 190 -16.71 -22.96 10.89
N ASN A 191 -17.56 -23.84 11.41
CA ASN A 191 -19.01 -23.68 11.50
C ASN A 191 -19.38 -23.18 12.92
N GLY A 192 -20.50 -22.46 13.07
CA GLY A 192 -21.00 -22.04 14.39
C GLY A 192 -20.17 -20.96 15.08
N GLU A 193 -19.88 -21.12 16.38
CA GLU A 193 -19.16 -20.11 17.20
C GLU A 193 -17.73 -19.83 16.71
N SER A 194 -17.07 -20.84 16.13
CA SER A 194 -15.73 -20.70 15.53
C SER A 194 -15.76 -19.77 14.30
N LYS A 195 -16.87 -19.77 13.53
CA LYS A 195 -17.09 -18.84 12.41
C LYS A 195 -17.17 -17.40 12.91
N ARG A 196 -17.94 -17.16 13.98
CA ARG A 196 -18.05 -15.83 14.61
C ARG A 196 -16.70 -15.29 15.08
N LYS A 197 -15.80 -16.15 15.56
CA LYS A 197 -14.44 -15.73 15.92
C LYS A 197 -13.62 -15.34 14.69
N VAL A 198 -13.65 -16.10 13.60
CA VAL A 198 -12.94 -15.74 12.36
C VAL A 198 -13.49 -14.44 11.76
N ASP A 199 -14.82 -14.29 11.72
CA ASP A 199 -15.50 -13.08 11.20
C ASP A 199 -15.23 -11.82 12.05
N THR A 200 -14.72 -11.96 13.29
CA THR A 200 -14.39 -10.82 14.17
C THR A 200 -12.97 -10.24 13.97
N TYR A 201 -12.14 -10.87 13.14
CA TYR A 201 -10.82 -10.38 12.79
C TYR A 201 -10.87 -9.76 11.40
N ASP A 202 -10.90 -8.41 11.33
CA ASP A 202 -11.03 -7.63 10.09
C ASP A 202 -10.12 -8.16 8.97
N SER A 203 -10.71 -8.90 8.03
CA SER A 203 -10.04 -9.50 6.88
C SER A 203 -10.58 -8.89 5.60
N LEU A 204 -9.71 -8.67 4.60
CA LEU A 204 -10.16 -8.25 3.26
C LEU A 204 -11.11 -9.27 2.62
N ASP A 205 -10.87 -10.55 2.90
CA ASP A 205 -11.72 -11.66 2.48
C ASP A 205 -12.15 -12.48 3.68
N VAL A 206 -13.43 -12.76 3.80
CA VAL A 206 -13.98 -13.62 4.86
C VAL A 206 -13.48 -15.07 4.72
N LEU A 207 -13.20 -15.49 3.48
CA LEU A 207 -12.82 -16.87 3.15
C LEU A 207 -11.44 -16.90 2.50
N PRO A 208 -10.61 -17.93 2.76
CA PRO A 208 -9.37 -18.13 2.01
C PRO A 208 -9.66 -18.46 0.54
N PRO A 209 -8.67 -18.30 -0.36
CA PRO A 209 -7.29 -17.97 -0.06
C PRO A 209 -7.08 -16.50 0.32
N TRP A 210 -6.32 -16.27 1.39
CA TRP A 210 -5.77 -14.95 1.69
C TRP A 210 -4.42 -14.77 1.01
N TYR A 211 -4.06 -13.53 0.74
CA TYR A 211 -2.80 -13.20 0.08
C TYR A 211 -2.02 -12.19 0.92
N ALA A 212 -0.71 -12.41 1.01
CA ALA A 212 0.22 -11.48 1.64
C ALA A 212 1.39 -11.19 0.70
N PHE A 213 1.85 -9.94 0.69
CA PHE A 213 2.89 -9.47 -0.24
C PHE A 213 4.20 -9.10 0.44
N ASN A 214 4.21 -9.09 1.77
CA ASN A 214 5.39 -8.87 2.62
C ASN A 214 5.56 -10.02 3.63
N ILE A 215 4.59 -10.22 4.53
CA ILE A 215 4.66 -11.12 5.67
C ILE A 215 3.26 -11.73 5.90
N ALA A 216 3.22 -13.03 6.18
CA ALA A 216 2.06 -13.70 6.73
C ALA A 216 2.42 -14.24 8.12
N SER A 217 1.69 -13.80 9.14
CA SER A 217 1.94 -14.16 10.55
C SER A 217 0.82 -15.04 11.10
N ILE A 218 1.20 -15.99 11.97
CA ILE A 218 0.27 -16.83 12.74
C ILE A 218 0.64 -16.80 14.22
N GLY A 219 -0.31 -17.13 15.10
CA GLY A 219 -0.06 -17.24 16.53
C GLY A 219 0.05 -15.87 17.24
N ILE A 220 1.03 -15.73 18.12
CA ILE A 220 1.16 -14.56 19.02
C ILE A 220 1.40 -13.26 18.25
N ASP A 221 2.19 -13.29 17.17
CA ASP A 221 2.46 -12.10 16.36
C ASP A 221 1.22 -11.57 15.64
N ALA A 222 0.40 -12.49 15.09
CA ALA A 222 -0.89 -12.14 14.50
C ALA A 222 -1.85 -11.54 15.55
N PHE A 223 -1.84 -12.09 16.77
CA PHE A 223 -2.62 -11.55 17.88
C PHE A 223 -2.18 -10.14 18.28
N ILE A 224 -0.87 -9.91 18.44
CA ILE A 224 -0.30 -8.58 18.76
C ILE A 224 -0.70 -7.57 17.68
N THR A 225 -0.58 -7.94 16.41
CA THR A 225 -0.94 -7.09 15.27
C THR A 225 -2.42 -6.73 15.28
N TYR A 226 -3.31 -7.72 15.48
CA TYR A 226 -4.75 -7.48 15.59
C TYR A 226 -5.09 -6.51 16.73
N MET A 227 -4.57 -6.76 17.92
CA MET A 227 -4.86 -5.92 19.09
C MET A 227 -4.32 -4.50 18.90
N THR A 228 -3.13 -4.36 18.29
CA THR A 228 -2.54 -3.06 17.93
C THR A 228 -3.44 -2.28 16.97
N ASN A 229 -3.95 -2.92 15.92
CA ASN A 229 -4.84 -2.27 14.95
C ASN A 229 -6.18 -1.87 15.57
N ARG A 230 -6.74 -2.73 16.43
CA ARG A 230 -7.97 -2.43 17.17
C ARG A 230 -7.80 -1.22 18.10
N THR A 231 -6.68 -1.10 18.79
CA THR A 231 -6.38 0.09 19.61
C THR A 231 -6.19 1.33 18.75
N LYS A 232 -5.49 1.21 17.61
CA LYS A 232 -5.29 2.31 16.66
C LYS A 232 -6.60 2.86 16.09
N GLY A 233 -7.63 2.01 15.96
CA GLY A 233 -8.97 2.44 15.56
C GLY A 233 -9.66 3.38 16.56
N VAL A 234 -9.21 3.40 17.82
CA VAL A 234 -9.79 4.24 18.90
C VAL A 234 -8.85 5.38 19.28
N MET A 235 -7.54 5.13 19.33
CA MET A 235 -6.53 6.11 19.73
C MET A 235 -5.37 6.13 18.74
N PRO A 236 -4.92 7.29 18.25
CA PRO A 236 -3.75 7.38 17.39
C PRO A 236 -2.46 7.15 18.21
N GLY A 237 -1.54 6.35 17.69
CA GLY A 237 -0.24 6.09 18.35
C GLY A 237 0.44 4.80 17.90
N ASP A 238 1.66 4.59 18.41
CA ASP A 238 2.37 3.33 18.29
C ASP A 238 2.13 2.46 19.54
N PHE A 239 1.17 1.55 19.43
CA PHE A 239 0.75 0.64 20.50
C PHE A 239 1.37 -0.76 20.36
N TYR A 240 2.26 -0.97 19.38
CA TYR A 240 2.79 -2.31 19.10
C TYR A 240 3.57 -2.85 20.31
N GLN A 241 4.53 -2.06 20.82
CA GLN A 241 5.35 -2.47 21.97
C GLN A 241 4.51 -2.74 23.23
N MET A 242 3.46 -1.95 23.46
CA MET A 242 2.52 -2.20 24.56
C MET A 242 1.85 -3.56 24.42
N TRP A 243 1.34 -3.90 23.23
CA TRP A 243 0.71 -5.18 22.98
C TRP A 243 1.68 -6.36 22.98
N VAL A 244 2.94 -6.15 22.61
CA VAL A 244 4.01 -7.16 22.81
C VAL A 244 4.10 -7.52 24.29
N TYR A 245 4.21 -6.54 25.19
CA TYR A 245 4.29 -6.80 26.62
C TYR A 245 3.02 -7.43 27.19
N LEU A 246 1.84 -6.95 26.79
CA LEU A 246 0.57 -7.52 27.24
C LEU A 246 0.38 -8.96 26.75
N ALA A 247 0.75 -9.26 25.51
CA ALA A 247 0.59 -10.59 24.92
C ALA A 247 1.38 -11.66 25.69
N CYS A 248 2.55 -11.33 26.24
CA CYS A 248 3.31 -12.25 27.10
C CYS A 248 2.50 -12.78 28.29
N VAL A 249 1.51 -12.01 28.77
CA VAL A 249 0.66 -12.38 29.91
C VAL A 249 -0.69 -12.93 29.46
N VAL A 250 -1.32 -12.32 28.44
CA VAL A 250 -2.72 -12.60 28.09
C VAL A 250 -2.89 -13.54 26.89
N TYR A 251 -1.84 -13.79 26.11
CA TYR A 251 -1.98 -14.63 24.91
C TYR A 251 -2.31 -16.08 25.29
N GLY A 252 -1.55 -16.66 26.23
CA GLY A 252 -1.74 -18.04 26.68
C GLY A 252 -3.08 -18.28 27.38
N THR A 253 -3.70 -17.25 27.96
CA THR A 253 -5.05 -17.38 28.57
C THR A 253 -6.15 -17.43 27.51
N LYS A 254 -5.96 -16.75 26.38
CA LYS A 254 -6.92 -16.76 25.25
C LYS A 254 -6.71 -17.93 24.29
N PHE A 255 -5.46 -18.36 24.11
CA PHE A 255 -5.05 -19.43 23.21
C PHE A 255 -4.18 -20.45 23.98
N PRO A 256 -4.77 -21.22 24.91
CA PRO A 256 -4.02 -22.21 25.68
C PRO A 256 -3.47 -23.27 24.73
N SER A 257 -2.17 -23.56 24.83
CA SER A 257 -1.59 -24.73 24.17
C SER A 257 -2.26 -25.96 24.77
N LYS A 258 -2.88 -26.81 23.93
CA LYS A 258 -3.24 -28.16 24.38
C LYS A 258 -1.95 -28.79 24.90
N GLN A 259 -1.98 -29.35 26.12
CA GLN A 259 -0.89 -30.22 26.56
C GLN A 259 -0.73 -31.31 25.50
N MET A 260 0.46 -31.35 24.89
CA MET A 260 0.85 -32.46 24.01
C MET A 260 1.06 -33.72 24.84
#